data_AF-A0A7W4D1N8-F1
#
_entry.id   AF-A0A7W4D1N8-F1
#
_cell.length_a   1.000
_cell.length_b   1.000
_cell.length_c   1.000
_cell.angle_alpha   90.00
_cell.angle_beta   90.00
_cell.angle_gamma   90.00
#
_symmetry.space_group_name_H-M   'P 1'
#
loop_
_entity.id
_entity.type
_entity.pdbx_description
1 polymer ?
#
loop_
_entity_poly.entity_id
_entity_poly.type
_entity_poly.pdbx_seq_one_letter_code
_entity_poly.pdbx_strand_id
1 'polypeptide(L)'
;MALPRHTTDAALSAWLAPRLLPWGPAGVPVGAMVPTGFAAYVRVLHPLPDGRRWREIAASNGRVLHPLAQWSHMFDTLRHPNLWPPDGHLPRPDHDALVAHLPASGDVTYAVWEGYGFWGGGAVEAHHPDLMTYEVPVPSRVPGGAEPVLALPHRRYHLFRAPLAAHETWVEDESFGQSANLVWPDDHVWCLATEIDFGFTLLGCERAVADAVLADPALEAFEVGVDDNMSWSGDAINPAPRRA
;
A
#
# COMPACT_ATOMS: atom_id res chain seq x y z
N MET A 1 2.60 20.36 -8.58
CA MET A 1 2.43 20.04 -7.15
C MET A 1 3.74 20.31 -6.42
N ALA A 2 3.70 20.66 -5.13
CA ALA A 2 4.92 20.74 -4.32
C ALA A 2 5.51 19.33 -4.15
N LEU A 3 6.83 19.20 -4.28
CA LEU A 3 7.51 17.93 -4.06
C LEU A 3 7.42 17.53 -2.58
N PRO A 4 7.30 16.23 -2.26
CA PRO A 4 7.37 15.75 -0.88
C PRO A 4 8.65 16.21 -0.19
N ARG A 5 8.53 16.71 1.04
CA ARG A 5 9.67 17.19 1.83
C ARG A 5 10.09 16.10 2.81
N HIS A 6 11.32 15.60 2.67
CA HIS A 6 11.89 14.66 3.63
C HIS A 6 11.93 15.27 5.04
N THR A 7 11.67 14.45 6.06
CA THR A 7 11.76 14.83 7.47
C THR A 7 12.43 13.74 8.29
N THR A 8 13.19 14.15 9.30
CA THR A 8 13.83 13.29 10.29
C THR A 8 13.13 13.34 11.65
N ASP A 9 11.97 14.01 11.74
CA ASP A 9 11.20 14.09 12.97
C ASP A 9 10.52 12.75 13.28
N ALA A 10 11.18 11.93 14.11
CA ALA A 10 10.66 10.65 14.55
C ALA A 10 9.36 10.77 15.37
N ALA A 11 9.08 11.93 15.99
CA ALA A 11 7.89 12.12 16.83
C ALA A 11 6.59 11.97 16.02
N LEU A 12 6.61 12.27 14.72
CA LEU A 12 5.48 12.09 13.80
C LEU A 12 5.02 10.63 13.69
N SER A 13 5.87 9.67 14.02
CA SER A 13 5.65 8.24 13.82
C SER A 13 5.70 7.42 15.12
N ALA A 14 6.01 8.04 16.25
CA ALA A 14 6.26 7.36 17.53
C ALA A 14 5.06 6.56 18.06
N TRP A 15 3.86 6.91 17.60
CA TRP A 15 2.60 6.27 17.98
C TRP A 15 2.31 4.95 17.25
N LEU A 16 2.99 4.68 16.12
CA LEU A 16 2.74 3.52 15.26
C LEU A 16 3.14 2.21 15.94
N ALA A 17 4.42 2.07 16.29
CA ALA A 17 4.97 0.80 16.77
C ALA A 17 4.24 0.22 18.00
N PRO A 18 3.86 1.01 19.03
CA PRO A 18 3.12 0.48 20.17
C PRO A 18 1.71 -0.03 19.85
N ARG A 19 1.15 0.35 18.69
CA ARG A 19 -0.21 0.02 18.28
C ARG A 19 -0.26 -1.06 17.21
N LEU A 20 0.87 -1.55 16.69
CA LEU A 20 0.87 -2.64 15.72
C LEU A 20 0.77 -3.99 16.42
N LEU A 21 -0.03 -4.88 15.84
CA LEU A 21 -0.08 -6.29 16.23
C LEU A 21 1.13 -7.03 15.65
N PRO A 22 1.63 -8.07 16.34
CA PRO A 22 2.72 -8.87 15.82
C PRO A 22 2.27 -9.73 14.63
N TRP A 23 3.21 -10.05 13.75
CA TRP A 23 3.05 -11.14 12.80
C TRP A 23 3.10 -12.45 13.58
N GLY A 24 2.26 -13.42 13.23
CA GLY A 24 2.14 -14.64 14.01
C GLY A 24 1.98 -15.90 13.18
N PRO A 25 2.12 -17.08 13.80
CA PRO A 25 1.85 -18.37 13.13
C PRO A 25 0.41 -18.47 12.58
N ALA A 26 -0.51 -17.69 13.14
CA ALA A 26 -1.92 -17.62 12.72
C ALA A 26 -2.13 -16.76 11.45
N GLY A 27 -1.09 -16.10 10.94
CA GLY A 27 -1.13 -15.26 9.75
C GLY A 27 -0.76 -13.80 10.04
N VAL A 28 -1.26 -12.91 9.18
CA VAL A 28 -0.91 -11.49 9.17
C VAL A 28 -2.20 -10.69 9.43
N PRO A 29 -2.48 -10.26 10.67
CA PRO A 29 -3.71 -9.54 10.98
C PRO A 29 -3.71 -8.13 10.36
N VAL A 30 -4.88 -7.54 10.10
CA VAL A 30 -5.00 -6.13 9.67
C VAL A 30 -4.19 -5.19 10.57
N GLY A 31 -4.26 -5.41 11.88
CA GLY A 31 -3.55 -4.66 12.91
C GLY A 31 -2.02 -4.71 12.84
N ALA A 32 -1.44 -5.63 12.04
CA ALA A 32 -0.01 -5.71 11.78
C ALA A 32 0.47 -4.75 10.68
N MET A 33 -0.44 -4.22 9.86
CA MET A 33 -0.15 -3.24 8.80
C MET A 33 -0.67 -1.86 9.17
N VAL A 34 -1.90 -1.80 9.70
CA VAL A 34 -2.52 -0.56 10.18
C VAL A 34 -2.57 -0.59 11.71
N PRO A 35 -2.13 0.47 12.41
CA PRO A 35 -2.21 0.54 13.87
C PRO A 35 -3.61 0.24 14.44
N THR A 36 -3.65 -0.38 15.61
CA THR A 36 -4.87 -0.59 16.40
C THR A 36 -5.45 0.73 16.94
N GLY A 37 -6.72 0.70 17.36
CA GLY A 37 -7.38 1.81 18.07
C GLY A 37 -8.27 2.72 17.21
N PHE A 38 -8.48 2.38 15.95
CA PHE A 38 -9.48 3.03 15.10
C PHE A 38 -10.87 2.43 15.32
N ALA A 39 -11.91 3.19 14.97
CA ALA A 39 -13.30 2.73 15.14
C ALA A 39 -13.71 1.70 14.09
N ALA A 40 -13.09 1.72 12.90
CA ALA A 40 -13.35 0.80 11.81
C ALA A 40 -12.10 0.58 10.95
N TYR A 41 -12.08 -0.54 10.23
CA TYR A 41 -11.03 -0.88 9.27
C TYR A 41 -11.66 -1.24 7.92
N VAL A 42 -11.10 -0.70 6.85
CA VAL A 42 -11.56 -0.92 5.48
C VAL A 42 -10.42 -1.45 4.64
N ARG A 43 -10.72 -2.43 3.80
CA ARG A 43 -9.84 -2.97 2.76
C ARG A 43 -10.33 -2.51 1.40
N VAL A 44 -9.48 -1.84 0.64
CA VAL A 44 -9.75 -1.38 -0.73
C VAL A 44 -8.91 -2.20 -1.69
N LEU A 45 -9.56 -2.98 -2.56
CA LEU A 45 -8.89 -3.87 -3.51
C LEU A 45 -8.34 -3.07 -4.69
N HIS A 46 -7.09 -3.34 -5.08
CA HIS A 46 -6.50 -2.67 -6.24
C HIS A 46 -7.08 -3.27 -7.52
N PRO A 47 -7.50 -2.44 -8.49
CA PRO A 47 -7.88 -2.93 -9.80
C PRO A 47 -6.66 -3.44 -10.56
N LEU A 48 -6.91 -4.27 -11.57
CA LEU A 48 -5.86 -4.76 -12.45
C LEU A 48 -5.31 -3.63 -13.33
N PRO A 49 -4.12 -3.79 -13.92
CA PRO A 49 -3.53 -2.79 -14.82
C PRO A 49 -4.43 -2.40 -16.01
N ASP A 50 -5.35 -3.27 -16.43
CA ASP A 50 -6.33 -3.00 -17.48
C ASP A 50 -7.69 -2.50 -16.98
N GLY A 51 -7.78 -2.17 -15.68
CA GLY A 51 -8.94 -1.57 -15.03
C GLY A 51 -9.97 -2.56 -14.48
N ARG A 52 -9.87 -3.85 -14.81
CA ARG A 52 -10.81 -4.88 -14.32
C ARG A 52 -10.78 -4.97 -12.79
N ARG A 53 -11.96 -5.15 -12.19
CA ARG A 53 -12.15 -5.32 -10.75
C ARG A 53 -12.08 -6.79 -10.33
N TRP A 54 -11.81 -7.04 -9.05
CA TRP A 54 -11.75 -8.41 -8.51
C TRP A 54 -13.09 -9.13 -8.65
N ARG A 55 -14.22 -8.43 -8.51
CA ARG A 55 -15.57 -9.00 -8.74
C ARG A 55 -15.76 -9.60 -10.12
N GLU A 56 -15.16 -9.00 -11.15
CA GLU A 56 -15.27 -9.49 -12.53
C GLU A 56 -14.46 -10.78 -12.71
N ILE A 57 -13.27 -10.82 -12.10
CA ILE A 57 -12.39 -11.98 -12.14
C ILE A 57 -12.97 -13.12 -11.29
N ALA A 58 -13.48 -12.82 -10.10
CA ALA A 58 -14.15 -13.79 -9.25
C ALA A 58 -15.37 -14.41 -9.95
N ALA A 59 -16.25 -13.57 -10.53
CA ALA A 59 -17.44 -14.03 -11.24
C ALA A 59 -17.11 -14.93 -12.44
N SER A 60 -16.11 -14.54 -13.25
CA SER A 60 -15.69 -15.34 -14.42
C SER A 60 -15.04 -16.68 -14.07
N ASN A 61 -14.50 -16.81 -12.85
CA ASN A 61 -13.85 -18.03 -12.37
C ASN A 61 -14.71 -18.84 -11.37
N GLY A 62 -15.97 -18.44 -11.14
CA GLY A 62 -16.85 -19.10 -10.18
C GLY A 62 -16.34 -19.03 -8.74
N ARG A 63 -15.71 -17.91 -8.37
CA ARG A 63 -15.22 -17.61 -7.02
C ARG A 63 -16.15 -16.64 -6.32
N VAL A 64 -16.09 -16.65 -4.99
CA VAL A 64 -16.85 -15.73 -4.15
C VAL A 64 -15.93 -14.59 -3.75
N LEU A 65 -16.31 -13.36 -4.10
CA LEU A 65 -15.64 -12.18 -3.55
C LEU A 65 -16.23 -11.86 -2.17
N HIS A 66 -15.36 -11.69 -1.18
CA HIS A 66 -15.70 -11.40 0.21
C HIS A 66 -14.56 -10.64 0.90
N PRO A 67 -14.73 -10.09 2.12
CA PRO A 67 -13.73 -9.22 2.76
C PRO A 67 -12.32 -9.81 2.90
N LEU A 68 -12.22 -11.13 3.09
CA LEU A 68 -10.97 -11.86 3.27
C LEU A 68 -10.48 -12.59 2.02
N ALA A 69 -11.14 -12.36 0.88
CA ALA A 69 -10.79 -12.98 -0.39
C ALA A 69 -9.33 -12.65 -0.75
N GLN A 70 -8.56 -13.66 -1.17
CA GLN A 70 -7.16 -13.47 -1.54
C GLN A 70 -6.97 -13.69 -3.04
N TRP A 71 -6.19 -12.83 -3.69
CA TRP A 71 -6.07 -12.78 -5.15
C TRP A 71 -5.73 -14.14 -5.76
N SER A 72 -4.82 -14.85 -5.14
CA SER A 72 -4.34 -16.17 -5.57
C SER A 72 -5.38 -17.30 -5.46
N HIS A 73 -6.51 -17.08 -4.77
CA HIS A 73 -7.68 -17.99 -4.83
C HIS A 73 -8.63 -17.65 -5.99
N MET A 74 -8.52 -16.46 -6.60
CA MET A 74 -9.50 -15.94 -7.57
C MET A 74 -9.43 -16.63 -8.94
N PHE A 75 -8.30 -17.26 -9.30
CA PHE A 75 -8.10 -17.89 -10.62
C PHE A 75 -7.02 -18.97 -10.56
N ASP A 76 -6.86 -19.72 -11.66
CA ASP A 76 -5.77 -20.68 -11.84
C ASP A 76 -4.49 -19.94 -12.24
N THR A 77 -3.61 -19.67 -11.26
CA THR A 77 -2.36 -18.92 -11.48
C THR A 77 -1.44 -19.55 -12.52
N LEU A 78 -1.53 -20.87 -12.73
CA LEU A 78 -0.76 -21.58 -13.76
C LEU A 78 -1.23 -21.23 -15.18
N ARG A 79 -2.49 -20.82 -15.35
CA ARG A 79 -3.06 -20.46 -16.66
C ARG A 79 -2.93 -18.97 -16.96
N HIS A 80 -2.77 -18.14 -15.93
CA HIS A 80 -2.71 -16.69 -16.07
C HIS A 80 -1.60 -16.09 -15.18
N PRO A 81 -0.32 -16.43 -15.41
CA PRO A 81 0.78 -16.04 -14.52
C PRO A 81 0.95 -14.52 -14.38
N ASN A 82 0.48 -13.74 -15.35
CA ASN A 82 0.62 -12.29 -15.40
C ASN A 82 -0.64 -11.53 -14.96
N LEU A 83 -1.68 -12.24 -14.51
CA LEU A 83 -2.93 -11.62 -14.08
C LEU A 83 -2.83 -11.27 -12.59
N TRP A 84 -2.13 -10.19 -12.27
CA TRP A 84 -1.97 -9.69 -10.90
C TRP A 84 -2.40 -8.23 -10.78
N PRO A 85 -3.10 -7.85 -9.69
CA PRO A 85 -3.21 -6.45 -9.33
C PRO A 85 -1.80 -5.88 -9.07
N PRO A 86 -1.62 -4.57 -9.18
CA PRO A 86 -0.36 -3.92 -8.81
C PRO A 86 -0.14 -4.07 -7.30
N ASP A 87 0.81 -4.92 -6.92
CA ASP A 87 1.23 -5.09 -5.54
C ASP A 87 1.92 -3.81 -5.04
N GLY A 88 1.61 -3.37 -3.81
CA GLY A 88 2.25 -2.19 -3.23
C GLY A 88 1.81 -0.86 -3.83
N HIS A 89 0.83 -0.85 -4.73
CA HIS A 89 0.45 0.36 -5.44
C HIS A 89 -1.05 0.43 -5.73
N LEU A 90 -1.71 1.41 -5.12
CA LEU A 90 -3.10 1.75 -5.44
C LEU A 90 -3.11 2.69 -6.66
N PRO A 91 -3.68 2.28 -7.80
CA PRO A 91 -3.72 3.11 -9.01
C PRO A 91 -4.44 4.45 -8.79
N ARG A 92 -3.98 5.48 -9.50
CA ARG A 92 -4.39 6.87 -9.30
C ARG A 92 -5.92 7.12 -9.23
N PRO A 93 -6.77 6.56 -10.12
CA PRO A 93 -8.21 6.81 -10.02
C PRO A 93 -8.81 6.36 -8.69
N ASP A 94 -8.41 5.19 -8.20
CA ASP A 94 -8.89 4.63 -6.93
C ASP A 94 -8.20 5.31 -5.73
N HIS A 95 -6.94 5.72 -5.86
CA HIS A 95 -6.27 6.56 -4.87
C HIS A 95 -7.01 7.89 -4.67
N ASP A 96 -7.28 8.61 -5.76
CA ASP A 96 -7.93 9.92 -5.73
C ASP A 96 -9.36 9.82 -5.17
N ALA A 97 -10.09 8.74 -5.53
CA ALA A 97 -11.39 8.45 -4.95
C ALA A 97 -11.30 8.15 -3.44
N LEU A 98 -10.31 7.35 -3.01
CA LEU A 98 -10.12 7.02 -1.59
C LEU A 98 -9.77 8.27 -0.75
N VAL A 99 -8.79 9.06 -1.18
CA VAL A 99 -8.34 10.22 -0.41
C VAL A 99 -9.35 11.36 -0.36
N ALA A 100 -10.32 11.40 -1.29
CA ALA A 100 -11.42 12.36 -1.25
C ALA A 100 -12.31 12.20 -0.01
N HIS A 101 -12.32 11.03 0.62
CA HIS A 101 -13.06 10.76 1.86
C HIS A 101 -12.26 11.02 3.14
N LEU A 102 -10.96 11.30 3.02
CA LEU A 102 -10.07 11.41 4.18
C LEU A 102 -9.89 12.87 4.60
N PRO A 103 -10.23 13.23 5.85
CA PRO A 103 -10.04 14.59 6.33
C PRO A 103 -8.55 14.89 6.51
N ALA A 104 -8.06 16.01 5.98
CA ALA A 104 -6.70 16.48 6.23
C ALA A 104 -6.65 18.01 6.26
N SER A 105 -6.06 18.57 7.32
CA SER A 105 -5.74 20.00 7.39
C SER A 105 -4.25 20.21 7.13
N GLY A 106 -3.89 20.44 5.86
CA GLY A 106 -2.51 20.69 5.44
C GLY A 106 -1.77 19.43 4.97
N ASP A 107 -0.46 19.42 5.16
CA ASP A 107 0.39 18.29 4.79
C ASP A 107 0.13 17.09 5.73
N VAL A 108 0.19 15.89 5.18
CA VAL A 108 0.16 14.62 5.92
C VAL A 108 1.55 13.98 5.91
N THR A 109 1.75 12.98 6.77
CA THR A 109 3.00 12.24 6.85
C THR A 109 2.90 10.99 6.00
N TYR A 110 3.92 10.76 5.18
CA TYR A 110 4.12 9.57 4.36
C TYR A 110 5.33 8.81 4.88
N ALA A 111 5.23 7.51 5.06
CA ALA A 111 6.36 6.62 5.28
C ALA A 111 6.59 5.76 4.04
N VAL A 112 7.83 5.78 3.54
CA VAL A 112 8.22 5.04 2.34
C VAL A 112 9.38 4.12 2.67
N TRP A 113 9.24 2.85 2.33
CA TRP A 113 10.17 1.78 2.69
C TRP A 113 11.53 2.03 2.05
N GLU A 114 12.60 1.92 2.82
CA GLU A 114 13.97 2.13 2.32
C GLU A 114 14.37 1.17 1.19
N GLY A 115 13.64 0.06 0.99
CA GLY A 115 13.91 -0.88 -0.11
C GLY A 115 13.49 -0.39 -1.49
N TYR A 116 12.74 0.71 -1.59
CA TYR A 116 12.23 1.22 -2.87
C TYR A 116 13.24 2.00 -3.73
N GLY A 117 14.48 2.26 -3.26
CA GLY A 117 15.46 2.87 -4.14
C GLY A 117 16.75 3.38 -3.51
N PHE A 118 17.42 4.27 -4.25
CA PHE A 118 18.71 4.89 -3.91
C PHE A 118 18.50 6.28 -3.27
N TRP A 119 18.24 6.31 -1.97
CA TRP A 119 17.82 7.50 -1.23
C TRP A 119 18.87 8.63 -1.16
N GLY A 120 20.16 8.26 -1.08
CA GLY A 120 21.29 9.20 -1.08
C GLY A 120 21.74 9.66 -2.47
N GLY A 121 21.03 9.25 -3.52
CA GLY A 121 21.45 9.42 -4.91
C GLY A 121 22.54 8.44 -5.32
N GLY A 122 22.93 8.49 -6.60
CA GLY A 122 23.94 7.60 -7.16
C GLY A 122 23.94 7.60 -8.69
N ALA A 123 24.34 6.48 -9.28
CA ALA A 123 24.15 6.21 -10.68
C ALA A 123 23.74 4.75 -10.86
N VAL A 124 22.79 4.49 -11.75
CA VAL A 124 22.47 3.13 -12.19
C VAL A 124 23.08 2.87 -13.55
N GLU A 125 23.60 1.67 -13.74
CA GLU A 125 24.11 1.23 -15.03
C GLU A 125 22.93 0.82 -15.91
N ALA A 126 22.71 1.57 -17.00
CA ALA A 126 21.70 1.25 -17.99
C ALA A 126 22.35 0.56 -19.20
N HIS A 127 21.77 -0.56 -19.63
CA HIS A 127 22.20 -1.28 -20.82
C HIS A 127 21.29 -0.95 -21.99
N HIS A 128 21.85 -0.32 -23.02
CA HIS A 128 21.16 -0.19 -24.31
C HIS A 128 21.22 -1.54 -25.06
N PRO A 129 20.20 -1.90 -25.86
CA PRO A 129 20.24 -3.08 -26.74
C PRO A 129 21.43 -3.12 -27.73
N ASP A 130 22.18 -2.04 -27.84
CA ASP A 130 23.34 -1.88 -28.75
C ASP A 130 24.66 -2.27 -28.05
N LEU A 131 24.59 -2.91 -26.88
CA LEU A 131 25.73 -3.25 -26.00
C LEU A 131 26.49 -2.03 -25.45
N MET A 132 25.86 -0.86 -25.47
CA MET A 132 26.39 0.35 -24.84
C MET A 132 25.90 0.43 -23.40
N THR A 133 26.86 0.57 -22.50
CA THR A 133 26.63 0.86 -21.08
C THR A 133 26.74 2.36 -20.86
N TYR A 134 25.76 2.95 -20.18
CA TYR A 134 25.85 4.33 -19.70
C TYR A 134 25.34 4.45 -18.26
N GLU A 135 25.97 5.34 -17.50
CA GLU A 135 25.52 5.70 -16.16
C GLU A 135 24.36 6.69 -16.24
N VAL A 136 23.25 6.36 -15.61
CA VAL A 136 22.12 7.28 -15.43
C VAL A 136 22.21 7.83 -14.00
N PRO A 137 22.44 9.15 -13.83
CA PRO A 137 22.47 9.77 -12.52
C PRO A 137 21.11 9.66 -11.82
N VAL A 138 21.16 9.30 -10.54
CA VAL A 138 20.00 9.12 -9.65
C VAL A 138 20.03 10.25 -8.62
N PRO A 139 19.16 11.27 -8.69
CA PRO A 139 19.11 12.35 -7.71
C PRO A 139 18.81 11.86 -6.27
N SER A 140 19.49 12.46 -5.30
CA SER A 140 19.26 12.20 -3.87
C SER A 140 17.86 12.67 -3.45
N ARG A 141 17.05 11.76 -2.89
CA ARG A 141 15.73 12.06 -2.32
C ARG A 141 15.76 12.35 -0.82
N VAL A 142 16.82 11.91 -0.17
CA VAL A 142 17.08 12.12 1.26
C VAL A 142 18.32 13.00 1.35
N PRO A 143 18.15 14.33 1.49
CA PRO A 143 19.27 15.26 1.52
C PRO A 143 20.30 14.84 2.58
N GLY A 144 21.57 14.79 2.18
CA GLY A 144 22.67 14.47 3.09
C GLY A 144 22.76 13.00 3.53
N GLY A 145 22.01 12.09 2.90
CA GLY A 145 22.08 10.65 3.22
C GLY A 145 21.55 10.30 4.62
N ALA A 146 20.58 11.07 5.12
CA ALA A 146 19.99 10.82 6.44
C ALA A 146 19.42 9.40 6.57
N GLU A 147 19.63 8.77 7.73
CA GLU A 147 19.07 7.44 8.01
C GLU A 147 17.53 7.49 8.11
N PRO A 148 16.84 6.37 7.77
CA PRO A 148 15.44 6.16 8.10
C PRO A 148 15.16 6.40 9.59
N VAL A 149 14.11 7.15 9.89
CA VAL A 149 13.76 7.54 11.26
C VAL A 149 12.63 6.70 11.86
N LEU A 150 11.93 5.92 11.04
CA LEU A 150 10.91 4.97 11.47
C LEU A 150 11.40 3.55 11.23
N ALA A 151 11.53 2.78 12.31
CA ALA A 151 11.78 1.34 12.27
C ALA A 151 10.56 0.61 12.85
N LEU A 152 9.88 -0.16 11.99
CA LEU A 152 8.81 -1.07 12.39
C LEU A 152 9.33 -2.51 12.29
N PRO A 153 8.60 -3.50 12.84
CA PRO A 153 8.93 -4.90 12.56
C PRO A 153 9.10 -5.12 11.05
N HIS A 154 10.23 -5.74 10.67
CA HIS A 154 10.59 -6.12 9.29
C HIS A 154 10.99 -4.98 8.33
N ARG A 155 10.66 -3.71 8.60
CA ARG A 155 10.90 -2.60 7.64
C ARG A 155 11.35 -1.29 8.31
N ARG A 156 12.21 -0.56 7.62
CA ARG A 156 12.64 0.81 7.93
C ARG A 156 12.11 1.78 6.87
N TYR A 157 11.74 2.98 7.28
CA TYR A 157 11.09 3.96 6.43
C TYR A 157 11.71 5.35 6.52
N HIS A 158 11.81 6.01 5.37
CA HIS A 158 11.99 7.45 5.31
C HIS A 158 10.63 8.14 5.44
N LEU A 159 10.59 9.27 6.15
CA LEU A 159 9.39 10.07 6.35
C LEU A 159 9.39 11.29 5.45
N PHE A 160 8.21 11.63 4.92
CA PHE A 160 8.00 12.80 4.08
C PHE A 160 6.72 13.54 4.49
N ARG A 161 6.72 14.85 4.27
CA ARG A 161 5.57 15.75 4.42
C ARG A 161 5.12 16.23 3.06
N ALA A 162 3.86 16.00 2.72
CA ALA A 162 3.27 16.45 1.47
C ALA A 162 1.74 16.62 1.62
N PRO A 163 1.08 17.37 0.71
CA PRO A 163 -0.37 17.39 0.63
C PRO A 163 -0.92 15.98 0.36
N LEU A 164 -2.10 15.66 0.90
CA LEU A 164 -2.72 14.34 0.77
C LEU A 164 -2.87 13.84 -0.68
N ALA A 165 -3.00 14.75 -1.65
CA ALA A 165 -3.07 14.41 -3.07
C ALA A 165 -1.73 13.90 -3.67
N ALA A 166 -0.63 13.92 -2.91
CA ALA A 166 0.66 13.40 -3.35
C ALA A 166 0.58 11.89 -3.57
N HIS A 167 0.84 11.46 -4.81
CA HIS A 167 0.73 10.09 -5.27
C HIS A 167 1.83 9.83 -6.32
N GLU A 168 2.43 8.63 -6.31
CA GLU A 168 3.49 8.18 -7.24
C GLU A 168 4.77 9.05 -7.27
N THR A 169 5.02 9.88 -6.27
CA THR A 169 6.20 10.78 -6.24
C THR A 169 7.45 10.16 -5.59
N TRP A 170 7.43 8.84 -5.36
CA TRP A 170 8.34 8.15 -4.44
C TRP A 170 9.49 7.39 -5.13
N VAL A 171 9.33 7.01 -6.40
CA VAL A 171 10.34 6.28 -7.22
C VAL A 171 10.65 7.01 -8.53
N GLU A 172 11.83 6.76 -9.12
CA GLU A 172 12.26 7.40 -10.40
C GLU A 172 11.69 6.71 -11.62
N ASP A 173 11.51 5.39 -11.51
CA ASP A 173 10.95 4.61 -12.59
C ASP A 173 9.42 4.61 -12.49
N GLU A 174 8.79 5.54 -13.22
CA GLU A 174 7.33 5.57 -13.39
C GLU A 174 6.79 4.27 -14.02
N SER A 175 7.66 3.39 -14.55
CA SER A 175 7.27 2.07 -15.07
C SER A 175 6.79 1.12 -13.96
N PHE A 176 7.15 1.39 -12.70
CA PHE A 176 6.65 0.67 -11.53
C PHE A 176 6.05 1.67 -10.55
N GLY A 177 4.76 1.98 -10.72
CA GLY A 177 4.02 2.80 -9.75
C GLY A 177 4.15 2.20 -8.34
N GLN A 178 4.49 3.05 -7.37
CA GLN A 178 4.58 2.66 -5.96
C GLN A 178 3.85 3.68 -5.10
N SER A 179 2.94 3.19 -4.26
CA SER A 179 2.32 4.03 -3.23
C SER A 179 3.27 4.15 -2.04
N ALA A 180 3.11 5.22 -1.25
CA ALA A 180 3.73 5.24 0.07
C ALA A 180 3.13 4.10 0.91
N ASN A 181 3.95 3.48 1.75
CA ASN A 181 3.53 2.31 2.50
C ASN A 181 2.59 2.64 3.65
N LEU A 182 2.78 3.80 4.28
CA LEU A 182 1.91 4.30 5.34
C LEU A 182 1.66 5.80 5.12
N VAL A 183 0.42 6.24 5.37
CA VAL A 183 0.03 7.66 5.29
C VAL A 183 -0.91 8.02 6.43
N TRP A 184 -0.68 9.14 7.11
CA TRP A 184 -1.52 9.61 8.22
C TRP A 184 -1.45 11.13 8.45
N PRO A 185 -2.52 11.75 8.98
CA PRO A 185 -2.56 13.17 9.38
C PRO A 185 -1.96 13.35 10.78
N ASP A 186 -1.63 14.60 11.16
CA ASP A 186 -0.95 14.90 12.44
C ASP A 186 -1.80 14.60 13.70
N ASP A 187 -3.12 14.53 13.56
CA ASP A 187 -4.07 14.16 14.62
C ASP A 187 -4.36 12.65 14.70
N HIS A 188 -3.78 11.86 13.79
CA HIS A 188 -3.87 10.40 13.75
C HIS A 188 -5.30 9.84 13.70
N VAL A 189 -6.27 10.59 13.13
CA VAL A 189 -7.68 10.15 13.05
C VAL A 189 -7.92 9.09 11.96
N TRP A 190 -6.97 8.90 11.05
CA TRP A 190 -6.92 7.77 10.13
C TRP A 190 -5.47 7.37 9.80
N CYS A 191 -5.29 6.16 9.28
CA CYS A 191 -4.01 5.68 8.76
C CYS A 191 -4.26 4.75 7.57
N LEU A 192 -3.62 5.04 6.44
CA LEU A 192 -3.54 4.15 5.29
C LEU A 192 -2.32 3.24 5.41
N ALA A 193 -2.46 2.00 4.94
CA ALA A 193 -1.35 1.09 4.72
C ALA A 193 -1.47 0.38 3.37
N THR A 194 -0.45 0.53 2.53
CA THR A 194 -0.29 -0.19 1.27
C THR A 194 0.98 -1.04 1.38
N GLU A 195 0.78 -2.33 1.66
CA GLU A 195 1.88 -3.30 1.82
C GLU A 195 2.44 -3.67 0.43
N ILE A 196 3.76 -3.88 0.32
CA ILE A 196 4.45 -4.02 -0.96
C ILE A 196 4.03 -5.24 -1.78
N ASP A 197 3.58 -6.31 -1.11
CA ASP A 197 3.22 -7.61 -1.66
C ASP A 197 1.69 -7.79 -1.73
N PHE A 198 0.92 -6.76 -1.38
CA PHE A 198 -0.54 -6.80 -1.39
C PHE A 198 -1.12 -6.01 -2.56
N GLY A 199 -2.01 -6.66 -3.30
CA GLY A 199 -2.92 -6.04 -4.27
C GLY A 199 -4.11 -5.31 -3.63
N PHE A 200 -3.95 -4.75 -2.43
CA PHE A 200 -4.98 -3.99 -1.73
C PHE A 200 -4.36 -3.00 -0.73
N THR A 201 -5.14 -1.97 -0.39
CA THR A 201 -4.81 -0.95 0.62
C THR A 201 -5.74 -1.08 1.80
N LEU A 202 -5.20 -0.93 3.01
CA LEU A 202 -5.94 -0.93 4.26
C LEU A 202 -6.09 0.50 4.80
N LEU A 203 -7.22 0.78 5.43
CA LEU A 203 -7.53 2.05 6.07
C LEU A 203 -8.06 1.78 7.48
N GLY A 204 -7.38 2.27 8.50
CA GLY A 204 -7.94 2.42 9.85
C GLY A 204 -8.48 3.83 9.99
N CYS A 205 -9.73 4.00 10.40
CA CYS A 205 -10.36 5.32 10.46
C CYS A 205 -11.55 5.38 11.43
N GLU A 206 -12.14 6.57 11.54
CA GLU A 206 -13.43 6.75 12.18
C GLU A 206 -14.57 6.11 11.39
N ARG A 207 -15.65 5.71 12.07
CA ARG A 207 -16.80 5.02 11.47
C ARG A 207 -17.41 5.77 10.29
N ALA A 208 -17.56 7.10 10.40
CA ALA A 208 -18.16 7.91 9.35
C ALA A 208 -17.33 7.91 8.05
N VAL A 209 -15.99 7.89 8.17
CA VAL A 209 -15.07 7.77 7.02
C VAL A 209 -15.19 6.37 6.41
N ALA A 210 -15.20 5.32 7.24
CA ALA A 210 -15.39 3.96 6.74
C ALA A 210 -16.72 3.80 5.99
N ASP A 211 -17.82 4.33 6.52
CA ASP A 211 -19.13 4.29 5.86
C ASP A 211 -19.11 4.98 4.49
N ALA A 212 -18.46 6.14 4.40
CA ALA A 212 -18.33 6.87 3.13
C ALA A 212 -17.52 6.11 2.09
N VAL A 213 -16.37 5.54 2.49
CA VAL A 213 -15.51 4.74 1.61
C VAL A 213 -16.23 3.47 1.14
N LEU A 214 -16.94 2.78 2.03
CA LEU A 214 -17.69 1.56 1.69
C LEU A 214 -18.90 1.84 0.78
N ALA A 215 -19.45 3.05 0.83
CA ALA A 215 -20.56 3.49 -0.01
C ALA A 215 -20.12 4.01 -1.38
N ASP A 216 -18.83 4.26 -1.61
CA ASP A 216 -18.31 4.80 -2.87
C ASP A 216 -18.27 3.71 -3.96
N PRO A 217 -19.08 3.81 -5.03
CA PRO A 217 -19.12 2.80 -6.08
C PRO A 217 -17.85 2.76 -6.96
N ALA A 218 -16.99 3.77 -6.88
CA ALA A 218 -15.70 3.78 -7.59
C ALA A 218 -14.69 2.80 -6.95
N LEU A 219 -14.85 2.53 -5.65
CA LEU A 219 -13.96 1.70 -4.86
C LEU A 219 -14.53 0.28 -4.70
N GLU A 220 -13.66 -0.72 -4.81
CA GLU A 220 -13.99 -2.10 -4.44
C GLU A 220 -13.54 -2.35 -3.00
N ALA A 221 -14.39 -1.94 -2.05
CA ALA A 221 -14.06 -1.86 -0.64
C ALA A 221 -14.87 -2.84 0.23
N PHE A 222 -14.24 -3.32 1.31
CA PHE A 222 -14.84 -4.20 2.31
C PHE A 222 -14.48 -3.76 3.72
N GLU A 223 -15.42 -3.88 4.65
CA GLU A 223 -15.11 -3.76 6.07
C GLU A 223 -14.40 -5.03 6.53
N VAL A 224 -13.34 -4.85 7.32
CA VAL A 224 -12.54 -5.93 7.91
C VAL A 224 -12.34 -5.68 9.40
N GLY A 225 -12.12 -6.75 10.16
CA GLY A 225 -11.74 -6.70 11.57
C GLY A 225 -10.23 -6.48 11.73
N VAL A 226 -9.84 -5.88 12.86
CA VAL A 226 -8.43 -5.62 13.17
C VAL A 226 -7.60 -6.91 13.29
N ASP A 227 -8.23 -8.01 13.69
CA ASP A 227 -7.60 -9.33 13.84
C ASP A 227 -7.74 -10.21 12.59
N ASP A 228 -8.40 -9.72 11.53
CA ASP A 228 -8.63 -10.51 10.32
C ASP A 228 -7.32 -10.81 9.60
N ASN A 229 -7.13 -12.09 9.23
CA ASN A 229 -5.92 -12.57 8.59
C ASN A 229 -5.89 -12.17 7.10
N MET A 230 -4.97 -11.28 6.74
CA MET A 230 -4.72 -10.79 5.38
C MET A 230 -3.71 -11.64 4.60
N SER A 231 -3.13 -12.68 5.22
CA SER A 231 -2.28 -13.61 4.48
C SER A 231 -3.10 -14.41 3.47
N TRP A 232 -2.39 -15.05 2.54
CA TRP A 232 -2.89 -16.13 1.69
C TRP A 232 -3.92 -17.04 2.38
N SER A 233 -3.64 -17.49 3.61
CA SER A 233 -4.49 -18.46 4.33
C SER A 233 -5.79 -17.88 4.90
N GLY A 234 -6.00 -16.56 4.81
CA GLY A 234 -7.19 -15.88 5.31
C GLY A 234 -8.45 -16.15 4.49
N ASP A 235 -8.31 -16.53 3.22
CA ASP A 235 -9.45 -16.95 2.39
C ASP A 235 -9.80 -18.42 2.67
N ALA A 236 -10.76 -18.59 3.57
CA ALA A 236 -11.29 -19.90 3.96
C ALA A 236 -12.52 -20.33 3.13
N ILE A 237 -12.98 -19.50 2.18
CA ILE A 237 -14.20 -19.74 1.39
C ILE A 237 -13.84 -20.32 0.02
N ASN A 238 -12.87 -19.72 -0.65
CA ASN A 238 -12.42 -20.17 -1.97
C ASN A 238 -11.37 -21.28 -1.83
N PRO A 239 -11.35 -22.28 -2.73
CA PRO A 239 -10.37 -23.35 -2.67
C PRO A 239 -8.94 -22.80 -2.86
N ALA A 240 -7.98 -23.41 -2.17
CA ALA A 240 -6.56 -23.15 -2.37
C ALA A 240 -6.15 -23.30 -3.85
N PRO A 241 -5.08 -22.64 -4.32
CA PRO A 241 -4.67 -22.66 -5.70
C PRO A 241 -4.14 -24.08 -5.92
N ARG A 242 -4.22 -24.54 -7.16
CA ARG A 242 -3.55 -25.78 -7.48
C ARG A 242 -2.05 -25.53 -7.40
N ARG A 243 -1.38 -26.25 -6.51
CA ARG A 243 0.08 -26.31 -6.53
C ARG A 243 0.49 -27.06 -7.80
N ALA A 244 1.45 -26.51 -8.54
CA ALA A 244 2.15 -27.24 -9.60
C ALA A 244 2.91 -28.45 -9.02
#